data_AF-A0A0Q4JWN4-F1
#
_entry.id   AF-A0A0Q4JWN4-F1
#
_cell.length_a   1.000
_cell.length_b   1.000
_cell.length_c   1.000
_cell.angle_alpha   90.00
_cell.angle_beta   90.00
_cell.angle_gamma   90.00
#
_symmetry.space_group_name_H-M   'P 1'
#
loop_
_entity.id
_entity.type
_entity.pdbx_description
1 polymer ?
#
loop_
_entity_poly.entity_id
_entity_poly.type
_entity_poly.pdbx_seq_one_letter_code
_entity_poly.pdbx_strand_id
1 'polypeptide(L)'
;MAKADRLARLDDLRLEQEAEYRTALIEALRRTASGKWGLFDHQADRRTRAAIAPVIDHLEELGEAIDEARDQLGLEPFDLRQRFLKARGPVGPQAMGEPRQAQAWLDQLAAEDGAAG
;
A
#
# COMPACT_ATOMS: atom_id res chain seq x y z
N MET A 1 -15.61 4.25 31.40
CA MET A 1 -14.25 3.74 31.13
C MET A 1 -14.19 2.87 29.88
N ALA A 2 -15.16 1.98 29.63
CA ALA A 2 -15.16 1.06 28.46
C ALA A 2 -14.99 1.68 27.05
N LYS A 3 -15.32 2.96 26.83
CA LYS A 3 -15.13 3.63 25.52
C LYS A 3 -13.66 3.98 25.26
N ALA A 4 -12.95 4.48 26.28
CA ALA A 4 -11.54 4.83 26.15
C ALA A 4 -10.70 3.58 25.88
N ASP A 5 -10.96 2.50 26.62
CA ASP A 5 -10.28 1.20 26.43
C ASP A 5 -10.58 0.56 25.07
N ARG A 6 -11.71 0.90 24.44
CA ARG A 6 -12.04 0.46 23.09
C ARG A 6 -11.27 1.25 22.04
N LEU A 7 -11.17 2.57 22.20
CA LEU A 7 -10.42 3.43 21.29
C LEU A 7 -8.91 3.16 21.35
N ALA A 8 -8.36 2.91 22.54
CA ALA A 8 -6.94 2.53 22.68
C ALA A 8 -6.62 1.23 21.92
N ARG A 9 -7.45 0.18 22.10
CA ARG A 9 -7.29 -1.08 21.35
C ARG A 9 -7.46 -0.92 19.84
N LEU A 10 -8.33 0.00 19.41
CA LEU A 10 -8.50 0.31 18.00
C LEU A 10 -7.26 1.02 17.44
N ASP A 11 -6.66 1.93 18.19
CA ASP A 11 -5.44 2.61 17.80
C ASP A 11 -4.24 1.65 17.72
N ASP A 12 -4.09 0.74 18.70
CA ASP A 12 -3.08 -0.32 18.67
C ASP A 12 -3.25 -1.22 17.44
N LEU A 13 -4.48 -1.67 17.17
CA LEU A 13 -4.79 -2.50 16.00
C LEU A 13 -4.50 -1.74 14.69
N ARG A 14 -4.88 -0.46 14.60
CA ARG A 14 -4.58 0.38 13.44
C ARG A 14 -3.08 0.46 13.19
N LEU A 15 -2.27 0.67 14.23
CA LEU A 15 -0.81 0.72 14.11
C LEU A 15 -0.22 -0.59 13.57
N GLU A 16 -0.71 -1.73 14.07
CA GLU A 16 -0.31 -3.05 13.58
C GLU A 16 -0.67 -3.23 12.10
N GLN A 17 -1.90 -2.87 11.71
CA GLN A 17 -2.36 -2.95 10.32
C GLN A 17 -1.58 -2.01 9.39
N GLU A 18 -1.26 -0.78 9.81
CA GLU A 18 -0.45 0.15 9.03
C GLU A 18 0.97 -0.40 8.79
N ALA A 19 1.57 -1.04 9.79
CA ALA A 19 2.85 -1.70 9.66
C ALA A 19 2.80 -2.93 8.75
N GLU A 20 1.72 -3.73 8.84
CA GLU A 20 1.48 -4.88 7.98
C GLU A 20 1.29 -4.45 6.51
N TYR A 21 0.44 -3.45 6.25
CA TYR A 21 0.22 -2.89 4.92
C TYR A 21 1.53 -2.41 4.30
N ARG A 22 2.35 -1.67 5.07
CA ARG A 22 3.64 -1.18 4.60
C ARG A 22 4.57 -2.33 4.24
N THR A 23 4.63 -3.37 5.07
CA THR A 23 5.44 -4.55 4.83
C THR A 23 5.00 -5.29 3.56
N ALA A 24 3.71 -5.57 3.43
CA ALA A 24 3.12 -6.24 2.27
C ALA A 24 3.38 -5.44 0.97
N LEU A 25 3.24 -4.11 1.03
CA LEU A 25 3.52 -3.23 -0.11
C LEU A 25 5.01 -3.27 -0.49
N ILE A 26 5.93 -3.20 0.48
CA ILE A 26 7.38 -3.29 0.22
C ILE A 26 7.74 -4.63 -0.44
N GLU A 27 7.17 -5.75 0.01
CA GLU A 27 7.40 -7.05 -0.61
C GLU A 27 6.89 -7.11 -2.06
N ALA A 28 5.68 -6.57 -2.30
CA ALA A 28 5.12 -6.48 -3.63
C ALA A 28 5.98 -5.59 -4.55
N LEU A 29 6.45 -4.45 -4.05
CA LEU A 29 7.35 -3.55 -4.77
C LEU A 29 8.68 -4.22 -5.10
N ARG A 30 9.30 -4.95 -4.17
CA ARG A 30 10.55 -5.70 -4.42
C ARG A 30 10.38 -6.73 -5.53
N ARG A 31 9.29 -7.50 -5.51
CA ARG A 31 8.95 -8.45 -6.58
C ARG A 31 8.74 -7.75 -7.93
N THR A 32 8.17 -6.54 -7.89
CA THR A 32 7.91 -5.75 -9.10
C THR A 32 9.20 -5.18 -9.67
N ALA A 33 10.07 -4.62 -8.82
CA ALA A 33 11.40 -4.16 -9.17
C ALA A 33 12.27 -5.29 -9.75
N SER A 34 12.09 -6.54 -9.29
CA SER A 34 12.74 -7.72 -9.86
C SER A 34 12.16 -8.19 -11.20
N GLY A 35 11.16 -7.49 -11.76
CA GLY A 35 10.59 -7.78 -13.07
C GLY A 35 9.25 -8.53 -13.06
N LYS A 36 8.58 -8.73 -11.91
CA LYS A 36 7.16 -9.14 -11.92
C LYS A 36 6.28 -7.92 -12.23
N TRP A 37 5.22 -8.10 -13.00
CA TRP A 37 4.32 -7.00 -13.39
C TRP A 37 2.96 -7.17 -12.70
N GLY A 38 2.13 -6.13 -12.78
CA GLY A 38 0.73 -6.11 -12.34
C GLY A 38 0.47 -5.29 -11.08
N LEU A 39 1.51 -4.86 -10.37
CA LEU A 39 1.34 -4.11 -9.13
C LEU A 39 0.77 -2.71 -9.38
N PHE A 40 1.12 -2.09 -10.51
CA PHE A 40 0.60 -0.77 -10.89
C PHE A 40 -0.52 -0.84 -11.95
N ASP A 41 -0.84 -2.04 -12.45
CA ASP A 41 -1.86 -2.27 -13.50
C ASP A 41 -1.66 -1.39 -14.75
N HIS A 42 -0.40 -1.17 -15.16
CA HIS A 42 -0.09 -0.38 -16.37
C HIS A 42 -0.59 -1.04 -17.65
N GLN A 43 -0.63 -2.37 -17.66
CA GLN A 43 -1.08 -3.16 -18.80
C GLN A 43 -2.30 -4.00 -18.40
N ALA A 44 -3.34 -3.98 -19.22
CA ALA A 44 -4.56 -4.76 -19.03
C ALA A 44 -4.39 -6.25 -19.37
N ASP A 45 -3.24 -6.85 -19.06
CA ASP A 45 -3.01 -8.28 -19.25
C ASP A 45 -3.73 -9.08 -18.15
N ARG A 46 -4.69 -9.90 -18.57
CA ARG A 46 -5.51 -10.72 -17.67
C ARG A 46 -4.68 -11.71 -16.85
N ARG A 47 -3.61 -12.27 -17.41
CA ARG A 47 -2.78 -13.27 -16.71
C ARG A 47 -1.98 -12.61 -15.58
N THR A 48 -1.32 -11.50 -15.91
CA THR A 48 -0.64 -10.66 -14.93
C THR A 48 -1.57 -10.20 -13.81
N ARG A 49 -2.79 -9.73 -14.14
CA ARG A 49 -3.82 -9.36 -13.14
C ARG A 49 -4.22 -10.53 -12.24
N ALA A 50 -4.51 -11.70 -12.80
CA ALA A 50 -4.87 -12.87 -12.01
C ALA A 50 -3.72 -13.34 -11.09
N ALA A 51 -2.47 -13.21 -11.54
CA ALA A 51 -1.30 -13.60 -10.75
C ALA A 51 -1.02 -12.66 -9.57
N ILE A 52 -1.34 -11.37 -9.70
CA ILE A 52 -1.13 -10.38 -8.64
C ILE A 52 -2.38 -10.16 -7.78
N ALA A 53 -3.57 -10.56 -8.24
CA ALA A 53 -4.84 -10.34 -7.54
C ALA A 53 -4.78 -10.66 -6.03
N PRO A 54 -4.24 -11.81 -5.56
CA PRO A 54 -4.19 -12.08 -4.12
C PRO A 54 -3.38 -11.05 -3.30
N VAL A 55 -2.37 -10.43 -3.90
CA VAL A 55 -1.58 -9.37 -3.27
C VAL A 55 -2.36 -8.06 -3.23
N ILE A 56 -3.11 -7.77 -4.29
CA ILE A 56 -3.95 -6.56 -4.36
C ILE A 56 -5.12 -6.67 -3.39
N ASP A 57 -5.82 -7.81 -3.39
CA ASP A 57 -6.94 -8.07 -2.51
C ASP A 57 -6.51 -7.91 -1.04
N HIS A 58 -5.36 -8.48 -0.66
CA HIS A 58 -4.82 -8.33 0.69
C HIS A 58 -4.47 -6.87 1.06
N LEU A 59 -3.89 -6.11 0.13
CA LEU A 59 -3.62 -4.68 0.36
C LEU A 59 -4.92 -3.88 0.45
N GLU A 60 -5.93 -4.19 -0.35
CA GLU A 60 -7.24 -3.55 -0.31
C GLU A 60 -7.94 -3.83 1.03
N GLU A 61 -7.97 -5.08 1.49
CA GLU A 61 -8.52 -5.48 2.79
C GLU A 61 -7.85 -4.74 3.96
N LEU A 62 -6.52 -4.71 4.00
CA LEU A 62 -5.78 -3.97 5.04
C LEU A 62 -6.06 -2.47 4.94
N GLY A 63 -6.03 -1.91 3.73
CA GLY A 63 -6.24 -0.48 3.51
C GLY A 63 -7.64 -0.02 3.90
N GLU A 64 -8.67 -0.83 3.65
CA GLU A 64 -10.05 -0.55 4.09
C GLU A 64 -10.18 -0.60 5.61
N ALA A 65 -9.63 -1.64 6.25
CA ALA A 65 -9.66 -1.75 7.71
C ALA A 65 -8.93 -0.58 8.40
N ILE A 66 -7.79 -0.15 7.84
CA ILE A 66 -7.06 1.01 8.35
C ILE A 66 -7.87 2.29 8.20
N ASP A 67 -8.43 2.56 7.02
CA ASP A 67 -9.21 3.78 6.79
C ASP A 67 -10.48 3.81 7.67
N GLU A 68 -11.13 2.66 7.90
CA GLU A 68 -12.25 2.56 8.84
C GLU A 68 -11.81 2.85 10.29
N ALA A 69 -10.68 2.27 10.73
CA ALA A 69 -10.15 2.51 12.07
C ALA A 69 -9.75 3.98 12.26
N ARG A 70 -9.15 4.60 11.24
CA ARG A 70 -8.74 6.02 11.25
C ARG A 70 -9.95 6.94 11.30
N ASP A 71 -11.00 6.68 10.53
CA ASP A 71 -12.25 7.45 10.58
C ASP A 71 -12.89 7.38 11.99
N GLN A 72 -12.97 6.19 12.59
CA GLN A 72 -13.49 6.00 13.95
C GLN A 72 -12.66 6.74 15.02
N LEU A 73 -11.36 6.93 14.78
CA LEU A 73 -10.43 7.68 15.64
C LEU A 73 -10.41 9.18 15.33
N GLY A 74 -11.10 9.63 14.27
CA GLY A 74 -11.08 11.03 13.82
C GLY A 74 -9.77 11.45 13.15
N LEU A 75 -9.06 10.50 12.54
CA LEU A 75 -7.82 10.71 11.80
C LEU A 75 -8.08 10.82 10.30
N GLU A 76 -7.23 11.57 9.59
CA GLU A 76 -7.23 11.62 8.12
C GLU A 76 -7.00 10.23 7.51
N PRO A 77 -7.45 9.94 6.28
CA PRO A 77 -7.19 8.67 5.60
C PRO A 77 -5.69 8.30 5.52
N PHE A 78 -5.41 7.01 5.38
CA PHE A 78 -4.04 6.51 5.36
C PHE A 78 -3.31 6.93 4.07
N ASP A 79 -2.45 7.94 4.19
CA ASP A 79 -1.77 8.57 3.05
C ASP A 79 -1.00 7.57 2.15
N LEU A 80 -0.35 6.57 2.73
CA LEU A 80 0.38 5.55 1.97
C LEU A 80 -0.54 4.76 1.02
N ARG A 81 -1.72 4.36 1.51
CA ARG A 81 -2.75 3.71 0.68
C ARG A 81 -3.20 4.64 -0.44
N GLN A 82 -3.51 5.89 -0.11
CA GLN A 82 -3.99 6.87 -1.09
C GLN A 82 -2.96 7.14 -2.19
N ARG A 83 -1.68 7.27 -1.84
CA ARG A 83 -0.57 7.38 -2.80
C ARG A 83 -0.46 6.14 -3.68
N PHE A 84 -0.62 4.95 -3.10
CA PHE A 84 -0.51 3.69 -3.85
C PHE A 84 -1.66 3.54 -4.85
N LEU A 85 -2.90 3.81 -4.44
CA LEU A 85 -4.05 3.78 -5.33
C LEU A 85 -3.92 4.78 -6.49
N LYS A 86 -3.41 5.98 -6.22
CA LYS A 86 -3.14 7.00 -7.27
C LYS A 86 -2.02 6.58 -8.23
N ALA A 87 -1.08 5.77 -7.78
CA ALA A 87 0.01 5.27 -8.61
C ALA A 87 -0.40 4.09 -9.50
N ARG A 88 -1.59 3.52 -9.28
CA ARG A 88 -2.15 2.44 -10.10
C ARG A 88 -2.99 2.98 -11.25
N GLY A 89 -3.02 2.24 -12.34
CA GLY A 89 -3.90 2.46 -13.49
C GLY A 89 -3.17 2.62 -14.82
N PRO A 90 -3.93 2.89 -15.90
CA PRO A 90 -3.37 3.02 -17.23
C PRO A 90 -2.47 4.26 -17.31
N VAL A 91 -1.29 4.09 -17.87
CA VAL A 91 -0.30 5.15 -18.07
C VAL A 91 -0.05 5.42 -19.55
N GLY A 92 0.41 6.64 -19.87
CA GLY A 92 0.77 7.02 -21.23
C GLY A 92 2.02 6.28 -21.74
N PRO A 93 2.27 6.29 -23.06
CA PRO A 93 3.37 5.55 -23.69
C PRO A 93 4.79 6.00 -23.29
N GLN A 94 4.92 7.15 -22.62
CA GLN A 94 6.19 7.67 -22.09
C GLN A 94 6.39 7.36 -20.61
N ALA A 95 5.44 6.69 -19.96
CA ALA A 95 5.57 6.34 -18.56
C ALA A 95 6.67 5.30 -18.36
N MET A 96 7.33 5.37 -17.21
CA MET A 96 8.32 4.36 -16.87
C MET A 96 7.63 3.01 -16.60
N GLY A 97 8.30 1.92 -16.97
CA GLY A 97 7.79 0.57 -16.68
C GLY A 97 7.66 0.30 -15.18
N GLU A 98 6.75 -0.61 -14.82
CA GLU A 98 6.45 -0.95 -13.42
C GLU A 98 7.69 -1.28 -12.57
N PRO A 99 8.72 -2.00 -13.06
CA PRO A 99 9.91 -2.29 -12.25
C PRO A 99 10.67 -1.04 -11.81
N ARG A 100 10.80 -0.04 -12.69
CA ARG A 100 11.51 1.21 -12.37
C ARG A 100 10.67 2.09 -11.43
N GLN A 101 9.35 2.10 -11.61
CA GLN A 101 8.44 2.79 -10.69
C GLN A 101 8.48 2.14 -9.31
N ALA A 102 8.52 0.81 -9.24
CA ALA A 102 8.64 0.09 -7.97
C ALA A 102 9.95 0.43 -7.25
N GLN A 103 11.06 0.51 -7.98
CA GLN A 103 12.34 0.93 -7.39
C GLN A 103 12.27 2.36 -6.85
N ALA A 104 11.70 3.31 -7.60
CA ALA A 104 11.53 4.68 -7.13
C ALA A 104 10.67 4.77 -5.86
N TRP A 105 9.64 3.92 -5.74
CA TRP A 105 8.82 3.78 -4.54
C TRP A 105 9.63 3.23 -3.35
N LEU A 106 10.43 2.19 -3.56
CA LEU A 106 11.30 1.62 -2.52
C LEU A 106 12.32 2.66 -2.02
N ASP A 107 12.94 3.40 -2.94
CA ASP A 107 13.91 4.44 -2.61
C ASP A 107 13.25 5.57 -1.79
N GLN A 108 12.03 5.97 -2.16
CA GLN A 108 11.26 6.96 -1.42
C GLN A 108 10.90 6.47 -0.01
N LEU A 109 10.37 5.24 0.12
CA LEU A 109 10.00 4.67 1.43
C LEU A 109 11.23 4.50 2.34
N ALA A 110 12.38 4.12 1.79
CA ALA A 110 13.63 4.04 2.53
C ALA A 110 14.12 5.42 3.01
N ALA A 111 13.95 6.46 2.18
CA ALA A 111 14.27 7.84 2.57
C ALA A 111 13.33 8.36 3.68
N GLU A 112 12.05 8.02 3.62
CA GLU A 112 11.07 8.35 4.67
C GLU A 112 11.44 7.68 6.01
N ASP A 113 11.88 6.41 6.01
CA ASP A 113 12.34 5.72 7.21
C ASP A 113 13.62 6.34 7.80
N GLY A 114 14.57 6.71 6.94
CA GLY A 114 15.81 7.34 7.36
C GLY A 114 15.64 8.79 7.87
N ALA A 115 14.55 9.46 7.50
CA ALA A 115 14.22 10.80 7.99
C ALA A 115 13.42 10.78 9.32
N ALA A 116 12.85 9.63 9.68
CA ALA A 116 12.07 9.43 10.91
C ALA A 116 12.89 8.90 12.10
N GLY A 117 14.15 8.51 11.87
CA GLY A 117 15.12 8.06 12.89
C GLY A 117 16.12 9.14 13.28
#